data_AF-A0A976JP94-F1
#
_entry.id   AF-A0A976JP94-F1
#
_cell.length_a   1.000
_cell.length_b   1.000
_cell.length_c   1.000
_cell.angle_alpha   90.00
_cell.angle_beta   90.00
_cell.angle_gamma   90.00
#
_symmetry.space_group_name_H-M   'P 1'
#
loop_
_entity.id
_entity.type
_entity.pdbx_description
1 polymer ?
#
loop_
_entity_poly.entity_id
_entity_poly.type
_entity_poly.pdbx_seq_one_letter_code
_entity_poly.pdbx_strand_id
1 'polypeptide(L)'
;MKNINENVIPMDAWKQALHLKREEKSLLDYLNVLSFHDLMNESKEIVMELEAESYNDDLALRARMIIEEISGRLSHYSGEVTLMLNGMLKNLEEKIQGIR
;
A
#
# COMPACT_ATOMS: atom_id res chain seq x y z
N MET A 1 -26.61 -16.92 -26.25
CA MET A 1 -25.76 -17.82 -25.44
C MET A 1 -25.27 -17.00 -24.24
N LYS A 2 -25.65 -17.36 -23.01
CA LYS A 2 -25.14 -16.69 -21.81
C LYS A 2 -23.72 -17.19 -21.54
N ASN A 3 -22.76 -16.28 -21.40
CA ASN A 3 -21.38 -16.57 -21.05
C ASN A 3 -21.32 -17.39 -19.76
N ILE A 4 -20.74 -18.58 -19.84
CA ILE A 4 -20.37 -19.39 -18.69
C ILE A 4 -18.94 -18.91 -18.33
N ASN A 5 -18.70 -18.51 -17.07
CA ASN A 5 -17.41 -18.16 -16.45
C ASN A 5 -17.03 -16.68 -16.27
N GLU A 6 -17.91 -15.85 -15.71
CA GLU A 6 -17.46 -14.58 -15.12
C GLU A 6 -16.79 -14.75 -13.73
N ASN A 7 -16.96 -15.92 -13.08
CA ASN A 7 -16.49 -16.19 -11.70
C ASN A 7 -15.44 -17.32 -11.57
N VAL A 8 -14.88 -17.82 -12.67
CA VAL A 8 -13.90 -18.93 -12.64
C VAL A 8 -12.54 -18.39 -13.06
N ILE A 9 -11.58 -18.41 -12.13
CA ILE A 9 -10.18 -18.07 -12.38
C ILE A 9 -9.32 -19.33 -12.53
N PRO A 10 -8.25 -19.30 -13.34
CA PRO A 10 -7.29 -20.39 -13.40
C PRO A 10 -6.70 -20.70 -12.01
N MET A 11 -6.44 -21.98 -11.73
CA MET A 11 -5.90 -22.43 -10.44
C MET A 11 -4.58 -21.72 -10.09
N ASP A 12 -3.72 -21.46 -11.06
CA ASP A 12 -2.44 -20.77 -10.81
C ASP A 12 -2.64 -19.29 -10.49
N ALA A 13 -3.60 -18.63 -11.14
CA ALA A 13 -3.99 -17.26 -10.79
C ALA A 13 -4.57 -17.19 -9.37
N TRP A 14 -5.36 -18.19 -8.96
CA TRP A 14 -5.86 -18.29 -7.59
C TRP A 14 -4.73 -18.46 -6.57
N LYS A 15 -3.75 -19.33 -6.85
CA LYS A 15 -2.57 -19.52 -5.96
C LYS A 15 -1.73 -18.25 -5.84
N GLN A 16 -1.51 -17.54 -6.94
CA GLN A 16 -0.80 -16.26 -6.93
C GLN A 16 -1.54 -15.21 -6.10
N ALA A 17 -2.85 -15.07 -6.30
CA ALA A 17 -3.68 -14.16 -5.50
C ALA A 17 -3.65 -14.52 -4.00
N LEU A 18 -3.66 -15.83 -3.67
CA LEU A 18 -3.54 -16.29 -2.29
C LEU A 18 -2.18 -15.93 -1.68
N HIS A 19 -1.11 -16.02 -2.47
CA HIS A 19 0.23 -15.65 -2.02
C HIS A 19 0.34 -14.15 -1.75
N LEU A 20 -0.12 -13.32 -2.69
CA LEU A 20 -0.15 -11.86 -2.54
C LEU A 20 -0.94 -11.45 -1.30
N LYS A 21 -2.12 -12.06 -1.07
CA LYS A 21 -2.92 -11.79 0.14
C LYS A 21 -2.20 -12.15 1.45
N ARG A 22 -1.34 -13.17 1.43
CA ARG A 22 -0.54 -13.53 2.61
C ARG A 22 0.58 -12.52 2.85
N GLU A 23 1.20 -12.03 1.79
CA GLU A 23 2.22 -10.99 1.87
C GLU A 23 1.63 -9.67 2.37
N GLU A 24 0.50 -9.24 1.77
CA GLU A 24 -0.30 -8.09 2.23
C GLU A 24 -0.61 -8.19 3.72
N LYS A 25 -1.15 -9.33 4.16
CA LYS A 25 -1.46 -9.53 5.57
C LYS A 25 -0.22 -9.46 6.47
N SER A 26 0.86 -10.14 6.09
CA SER A 26 2.08 -10.17 6.90
C SER A 26 2.70 -8.78 7.04
N LEU A 27 2.65 -7.99 5.96
CA LEU A 27 3.13 -6.62 5.94
C LEU A 27 2.21 -5.70 6.77
N LEU A 28 0.89 -5.86 6.66
CA LEU A 28 -0.05 -5.10 7.49
C LEU A 28 0.12 -5.43 8.98
N ASP A 29 0.32 -6.71 9.33
CA ASP A 29 0.61 -7.14 10.70
C ASP A 29 1.90 -6.50 11.23
N TYR A 30 2.94 -6.35 10.39
CA TYR A 30 4.16 -5.60 10.72
C TYR A 30 3.88 -4.10 10.93
N LEU A 31 3.21 -3.44 10.00
CA LEU A 31 2.94 -2.00 10.08
C LEU A 31 2.05 -1.66 11.28
N ASN A 32 1.10 -2.54 11.63
CA ASN A 32 0.22 -2.39 12.79
C ASN A 32 0.98 -2.30 14.11
N VAL A 33 2.10 -3.03 14.28
CA VAL A 33 2.87 -3.00 15.53
C VAL A 33 3.82 -1.81 15.63
N LEU A 34 4.03 -1.07 14.53
CA LEU A 34 4.91 0.10 14.52
C LEU A 34 4.27 1.28 15.25
N SER A 35 5.13 2.09 15.89
CA SER A 35 4.70 3.39 16.38
C SER A 35 4.41 4.34 15.21
N PHE A 36 3.67 5.42 15.47
CA PHE A 36 3.41 6.41 14.43
C PHE A 36 4.70 7.04 13.88
N HIS A 37 5.70 7.25 14.74
CA HIS A 37 7.02 7.74 14.31
C HIS A 37 7.71 6.77 13.36
N ASP A 38 7.65 5.47 13.64
CA ASP A 38 8.32 4.45 12.83
C ASP A 38 7.61 4.29 11.47
N LEU A 39 6.28 4.35 11.44
CA LEU A 39 5.53 4.43 10.18
C LEU A 39 5.91 5.65 9.33
N MET A 40 6.15 6.80 9.98
CA MET A 40 6.62 7.99 9.27
C MET A 40 8.06 7.86 8.75
N ASN A 41 8.89 6.99 9.33
CA ASN A 41 10.23 6.72 8.80
C ASN A 41 10.19 5.71 7.66
N GLU A 42 9.44 4.62 7.81
CA GLU A 42 9.18 3.65 6.74
C GLU A 42 8.61 4.33 5.48
N SER A 43 7.68 5.27 5.65
CA SER A 43 7.13 6.01 4.51
C SER A 43 8.15 6.92 3.83
N LYS A 44 9.10 7.50 4.58
CA LYS A 44 10.21 8.27 3.97
C LYS A 44 11.15 7.38 3.18
N GLU A 45 11.48 6.20 3.70
CA GLU A 45 12.32 5.23 2.99
C GLU A 45 11.66 4.81 1.67
N ILE A 46 10.36 4.51 1.70
CA ILE A 46 9.58 4.21 0.49
C ILE A 46 9.59 5.39 -0.50
N VAL A 47 9.42 6.64 -0.03
CA VAL A 47 9.51 7.82 -0.91
C VAL A 47 10.89 7.91 -1.55
N MET A 48 11.96 7.69 -0.79
CA MET A 48 13.34 7.71 -1.31
C MET A 48 13.57 6.61 -2.35
N GLU A 49 13.07 5.39 -2.10
CA GLU A 49 13.14 4.28 -3.06
C GLU A 49 12.36 4.58 -4.35
N LEU A 50 11.18 5.21 -4.24
CA LEU A 50 10.39 5.65 -5.40
C LEU A 50 11.11 6.76 -6.18
N GLU A 51 11.78 7.68 -5.49
CA GLU A 51 12.57 8.75 -6.13
C GLU A 51 13.84 8.25 -6.81
N ALA A 52 14.41 7.14 -6.34
CA ALA A 52 15.56 6.49 -6.94
C ALA A 52 15.23 5.70 -8.23
N GLU A 53 13.97 5.73 -8.68
CA GLU A 53 13.43 4.99 -9.83
C GLU A 53 13.63 3.46 -9.77
N SER A 54 13.92 2.91 -8.58
CA SER A 54 14.06 1.47 -8.36
C SER A 54 12.69 0.80 -8.18
N TYR A 55 11.84 0.93 -9.20
CA TYR A 55 10.46 0.45 -9.15
C TYR A 55 10.36 -1.07 -9.28
N ASN A 56 9.64 -1.69 -8.35
CA ASN A 56 9.25 -3.09 -8.42
C ASN A 56 7.90 -3.31 -7.71
N ASP A 57 7.29 -4.48 -7.93
CA ASP A 57 5.98 -4.82 -7.39
C ASP A 57 5.95 -4.82 -5.84
N ASP A 58 7.08 -5.15 -5.21
CA ASP A 58 7.24 -5.12 -3.75
C ASP A 58 7.20 -3.70 -3.19
N LEU A 59 7.91 -2.75 -3.81
CA LEU A 59 7.89 -1.35 -3.44
C LEU A 59 6.48 -0.76 -3.61
N ALA A 60 5.78 -1.09 -4.69
CA ALA A 60 4.40 -0.68 -4.90
C ALA A 60 3.45 -1.27 -3.84
N LEU A 61 3.67 -2.53 -3.44
CA LEU A 61 2.92 -3.18 -2.38
C LEU A 61 3.18 -2.51 -1.02
N ARG A 62 4.45 -2.30 -0.66
CA ARG A 62 4.86 -1.60 0.57
C ARG A 62 4.27 -0.20 0.65
N ALA A 63 4.33 0.54 -0.44
CA ALA A 63 3.79 1.88 -0.53
C ALA A 63 2.26 1.91 -0.37
N ARG A 64 1.53 0.95 -0.94
CA ARG A 64 0.07 0.86 -0.72
C ARG A 64 -0.28 0.55 0.73
N MET A 65 0.37 -0.45 1.33
CA MET A 65 0.05 -0.88 2.70
C MET A 65 0.38 0.20 3.74
N ILE A 66 1.47 0.95 3.55
CA ILE A 66 1.80 2.05 4.47
C ILE A 66 0.81 3.21 4.36
N ILE A 67 0.32 3.50 3.15
CA ILE A 67 -0.71 4.53 2.94
C ILE A 67 -2.00 4.12 3.64
N GLU A 68 -2.42 2.86 3.51
CA GLU A 68 -3.61 2.32 4.16
C GLU A 68 -3.52 2.44 5.68
N GLU A 69 -2.39 2.04 6.27
CA GLU A 69 -2.20 2.09 7.72
C GLU A 69 -2.16 3.53 8.26
N ILE A 70 -1.40 4.42 7.63
CA ILE A 70 -1.31 5.83 8.05
C ILE A 70 -2.68 6.50 7.88
N SER A 71 -3.38 6.28 6.76
CA SER A 71 -4.71 6.83 6.53
C SER A 71 -5.71 6.33 7.55
N GLY A 72 -5.67 5.03 7.87
CA GLY A 72 -6.49 4.41 8.90
C GLY A 72 -6.31 5.09 10.25
N ARG A 73 -5.06 5.28 10.68
CA ARG A 73 -4.75 5.99 11.93
C ARG A 73 -5.20 7.44 11.89
N LEU A 74 -4.93 8.14 10.79
CA LEU A 74 -5.29 9.56 10.63
C LEU A 74 -6.78 9.82 10.57
N SER A 75 -7.59 8.86 10.14
CA SER A 75 -9.06 8.99 10.12
C SER A 75 -9.64 9.29 11.52
N HIS A 76 -8.90 8.96 12.57
CA HIS A 76 -9.28 9.21 13.97
C HIS A 76 -8.77 10.56 14.52
N TYR A 77 -7.93 11.29 13.77
CA TYR A 77 -7.33 12.54 14.21
C TYR A 77 -7.73 13.71 13.30
N SER A 78 -8.32 14.76 13.86
CA SER A 78 -8.58 16.00 13.15
C SER A 78 -7.56 17.08 13.56
N GLY A 79 -6.93 17.72 12.57
CA GLY A 79 -5.95 18.77 12.82
C GLY A 79 -5.11 19.13 11.60
N GLU A 80 -4.33 20.21 11.73
CA GLU A 80 -3.44 20.72 10.69
C GLU A 80 -2.36 19.69 10.28
N VAL A 81 -1.89 18.89 11.24
CA VAL A 81 -0.95 17.78 11.01
C VAL A 81 -1.58 16.70 10.12
N THR A 82 -2.85 16.36 10.33
CA THR A 82 -3.57 15.40 9.47
C THR A 82 -3.68 15.89 8.03
N LEU A 83 -3.91 17.19 7.82
CA LEU A 83 -3.98 17.78 6.47
C LEU A 83 -2.63 17.70 5.74
N MET A 84 -1.53 18.01 6.42
CA MET A 84 -0.19 17.91 5.87
C MET A 84 0.13 16.46 5.46
N LEU A 85 -0.19 15.50 6.34
CA LEU A 85 0.07 14.08 6.10
C LEU A 85 -0.79 13.52 4.97
N ASN A 86 -2.05 13.92 4.87
CA ASN A 86 -2.89 13.57 3.72
C ASN A 86 -2.30 14.07 2.39
N GLY A 87 -1.65 15.23 2.39
CA GLY A 87 -0.91 15.72 1.22
C GLY A 87 0.28 14.82 0.84
N MET A 88 1.06 14.36 1.83
CA MET A 88 2.13 13.38 1.61
C MET A 88 1.59 12.06 1.05
N LEU A 89 0.51 11.53 1.64
CA LEU A 89 -0.12 10.29 1.21
C LEU A 89 -0.62 10.38 -0.23
N LYS A 90 -1.26 11.50 -0.61
CA LYS A 90 -1.71 11.74 -1.98
C LYS A 90 -0.55 11.75 -2.98
N ASN A 91 0.57 12.40 -2.65
CA ASN A 91 1.75 12.40 -3.52
C ASN A 91 2.32 10.99 -3.70
N LEU A 92 2.33 10.18 -2.64
CA LEU A 92 2.72 8.77 -2.69
C LEU A 92 1.78 7.97 -3.60
N GLU A 93 0.46 8.12 -3.42
CA GLU A 93 -0.54 7.46 -4.28
C GLU A 93 -0.39 7.84 -5.75
N GLU A 94 -0.19 9.12 -6.05
CA GLU A 94 0.01 9.61 -7.41
C GLU A 94 1.28 9.03 -8.06
N LYS A 95 2.38 8.95 -7.31
CA LYS A 95 3.60 8.29 -7.77
C LYS A 95 3.38 6.82 -8.08
N ILE A 96 2.64 6.09 -7.25
CA ILE A 96 2.31 4.68 -7.49
C ILE A 96 1.43 4.52 -8.74
N GLN A 97 0.43 5.38 -8.90
CA GLN A 97 -0.53 5.30 -10.01
C GLN A 97 0.07 5.73 -11.36
N GLY A 98 1.06 6.62 -11.34
CA GLY A 98 1.81 7.03 -12.52
C GLY A 98 2.71 5.94 -13.12
N ILE A 99 2.89 4.82 -12.44
CA ILE A 99 3.71 3.66 -12.87
C ILE A 99 2.85 2.66 -13.66
N ARG A 100 2.04 3.13 -14.62
CA ARG A 100 1.22 2.29 -15.51
C ARG A 100 1.72 2.29 -16.94
#